data_AF-A0A2G2N426-F1
#
_entry.id   AF-A0A2G2N426-F1
#
_cell.length_a   1.000
_cell.length_b   1.000
_cell.length_c   1.000
_cell.angle_alpha   90.00
_cell.angle_beta   90.00
_cell.angle_gamma   90.00
#
_symmetry.space_group_name_H-M   'P 1'
#
loop_
_entity.id
_entity.type
_entity.pdbx_description
1 polymer ?
#
loop_
_entity_poly.entity_id
_entity_poly.type
_entity_poly.pdbx_seq_one_letter_code
_entity_poly.pdbx_strand_id
1 'polypeptide(L)'
;MDDLDKKIHETLSDEDNALMAHLDEQGLLAQLGGLFKGKLAWLSITTIFIGTIMTIIAVFAIWKFVTVDDVPSMLRWAGLAWITGISQMMIKLWSWMRMETNRTLREIKRLELQIARMNAQ
;
A
#
# COMPACT_ATOMS: atom_id res chain seq x y z
N MET A 1 41.64 0.95 -22.60
CA MET A 1 40.61 1.38 -21.63
C MET A 1 41.36 2.04 -20.50
N ASP A 2 41.11 3.33 -20.31
CA ASP A 2 41.82 4.13 -19.33
C ASP A 2 41.42 3.70 -17.91
N ASP A 3 42.30 3.88 -16.92
CA ASP A 3 42.03 3.46 -15.53
C ASP A 3 40.80 4.20 -14.95
N LEU A 4 40.52 5.39 -15.52
CA LEU A 4 39.34 6.20 -15.25
C LEU A 4 38.05 5.52 -15.73
N ASP A 5 38.02 4.95 -16.94
CA ASP A 5 36.85 4.23 -17.48
C ASP A 5 36.52 3.01 -16.64
N LYS A 6 37.54 2.27 -16.19
CA LYS A 6 37.35 1.11 -15.30
C LYS A 6 36.67 1.50 -13.99
N LYS A 7 37.14 2.58 -13.38
CA LYS A 7 36.64 3.07 -12.11
C LYS A 7 35.21 3.60 -12.21
N ILE A 8 34.89 4.30 -13.30
CA ILE A 8 33.52 4.76 -13.61
C ILE A 8 32.58 3.55 -13.76
N HIS A 9 33.02 2.51 -14.48
CA HIS A 9 32.21 1.32 -14.72
C HIS A 9 31.99 0.48 -13.46
N GLU A 10 32.99 0.36 -12.58
CA GLU A 10 32.88 -0.29 -11.27
C GLU A 10 31.91 0.47 -10.35
N THR A 11 32.01 1.80 -10.26
CA THR A 11 31.08 2.59 -9.44
C THR A 11 29.65 2.50 -9.93
N LEU A 12 29.41 2.54 -11.25
CA LEU A 12 28.09 2.35 -11.84
C LEU A 12 27.55 0.93 -11.59
N SER A 13 28.43 -0.08 -11.69
CA SER A 13 28.11 -1.48 -11.36
C SER A 13 27.64 -1.64 -9.92
N ASP A 14 28.35 -1.01 -8.98
CA ASP A 14 28.05 -1.12 -7.55
C ASP A 14 26.75 -0.39 -7.19
N GLU A 15 26.54 0.81 -7.73
CA GLU A 15 25.27 1.56 -7.57
C GLU A 15 24.08 0.80 -8.17
N ASP A 16 24.24 0.23 -9.37
CA ASP A 16 23.20 -0.55 -10.03
C ASP A 16 22.90 -1.85 -9.28
N ASN A 17 23.91 -2.50 -8.68
CA ASN A 17 23.72 -3.70 -7.88
C ASN A 17 23.02 -3.39 -6.56
N ALA A 18 23.34 -2.26 -5.92
CA ALA A 18 22.61 -1.76 -4.77
C ALA A 18 21.15 -1.44 -5.13
N LEU A 19 20.89 -0.89 -6.33
CA LEU A 19 19.53 -0.63 -6.82
C LEU A 19 18.76 -1.93 -7.06
N MET A 20 19.38 -2.94 -7.67
CA MET A 20 18.75 -4.25 -7.87
C MET A 20 18.40 -4.95 -6.56
N ALA A 21 19.29 -4.90 -5.55
CA ALA A 21 19.02 -5.44 -4.22
C ALA A 21 17.82 -4.75 -3.57
N HIS A 22 17.62 -3.46 -3.82
CA HIS A 22 16.46 -2.72 -3.31
C HIS A 22 15.14 -3.09 -4.01
N LEU A 23 15.21 -3.60 -5.24
CA LEU A 23 14.08 -4.03 -6.06
C LEU A 23 13.69 -5.50 -5.85
N ASP A 24 14.42 -6.23 -5.01
CA ASP A 24 14.16 -7.64 -4.73
C ASP A 24 12.83 -7.85 -3.99
N GLU A 25 12.37 -9.11 -3.92
CA GLU A 25 11.07 -9.45 -3.34
C GLU A 25 10.92 -8.98 -1.90
N GLN A 26 10.13 -7.94 -1.70
CA GLN A 26 9.73 -7.50 -0.37
C GLN A 26 8.66 -8.45 0.18
N GLY A 27 8.89 -8.97 1.38
CA GLY A 27 7.88 -9.72 2.13
C GLY A 27 6.62 -8.89 2.40
N LEU A 28 5.51 -9.55 2.76
CA LEU A 28 4.21 -8.92 2.97
C LEU A 28 4.24 -7.72 3.95
N LEU A 29 4.99 -7.83 5.05
CA LEU A 29 5.16 -6.72 6.00
C LEU A 29 5.92 -5.53 5.41
N ALA A 30 6.90 -5.79 4.54
CA ALA A 30 7.63 -4.74 3.85
C ALA A 30 6.76 -4.07 2.76
N GLN A 31 5.88 -4.81 2.09
CA GLN A 31 4.88 -4.24 1.17
C GLN A 31 3.84 -3.39 1.90
N LEU A 32 3.38 -3.84 3.07
CA LEU A 32 2.54 -3.06 3.98
C LEU A 32 3.24 -1.78 4.44
N GLY A 33 4.51 -1.87 4.85
CA GLY A 33 5.34 -0.70 5.17
C GLY A 33 5.55 0.23 3.97
N GLY A 34 5.62 -0.33 2.77
CA GLY A 34 5.77 0.38 1.50
C GLY A 34 4.58 1.28 1.17
N LEU A 35 3.36 0.94 1.61
CA LEU A 35 2.19 1.83 1.48
C LEU A 35 2.38 3.16 2.23
N PHE A 36 3.18 3.18 3.29
CA PHE A 36 3.46 4.37 4.09
C PHE A 36 4.70 5.13 3.63
N LYS A 37 5.36 4.68 2.55
CA LYS A 37 6.54 5.34 1.98
C LYS A 37 6.21 5.90 0.59
N GLY A 38 6.77 7.08 0.27
CA GLY A 38 6.63 7.75 -1.03
C GLY A 38 5.57 8.86 -1.08
N LYS A 39 5.39 9.47 -2.25
CA LYS A 39 4.53 10.66 -2.44
C LYS A 39 3.05 10.43 -2.08
N LEU A 40 2.58 9.20 -2.20
CA LEU A 40 1.20 8.83 -1.89
C LEU A 40 1.02 8.30 -0.45
N ALA A 41 2.06 8.33 0.39
CA ALA A 41 2.00 7.85 1.78
C ALA A 41 0.89 8.55 2.59
N TRP A 42 0.69 9.85 2.34
CA TRP A 42 -0.37 10.63 2.99
C TRP A 42 -1.76 10.01 2.77
N LEU A 43 -2.01 9.46 1.57
CA LEU A 43 -3.29 8.86 1.21
C LEU A 43 -3.56 7.58 2.01
N SER A 44 -2.50 6.79 2.29
CA SER A 44 -2.57 5.60 3.17
C SER A 44 -2.86 5.97 4.61
N ILE A 45 -2.21 7.02 5.11
CA ILE A 45 -2.42 7.53 6.47
C ILE A 45 -3.86 8.02 6.62
N THR A 46 -4.36 8.78 5.64
CA THR A 46 -5.74 9.27 5.63
C THR A 46 -6.74 8.12 5.56
N THR A 47 -6.49 7.06 4.78
CA THR A 47 -7.41 5.89 4.71
C THR A 47 -7.46 5.13 6.03
N ILE A 48 -6.34 4.97 6.73
CA ILE A 48 -6.32 4.34 8.05
C ILE A 48 -7.01 5.21 9.10
N PHE A 49 -6.80 6.52 9.04
CA PHE A 49 -7.49 7.44 9.94
C PHE A 49 -9.02 7.37 9.76
N ILE A 50 -9.49 7.45 8.50
CA ILE A 50 -10.92 7.31 8.17
C ILE A 50 -11.43 5.92 8.57
N GLY A 51 -10.69 4.85 8.26
CA GLY A 51 -11.05 3.49 8.63
C GLY A 51 -11.16 3.28 10.16
N THR A 52 -10.33 3.97 10.94
CA THR A 52 -10.40 3.96 12.41
C THR A 52 -11.68 4.65 12.89
N ILE A 53 -12.00 5.83 12.35
CA ILE A 53 -13.26 6.54 12.66
C ILE A 53 -14.47 5.67 12.31
N MET A 54 -14.48 5.08 11.12
CA MET A 54 -15.58 4.20 10.68
C MET A 54 -15.74 2.98 11.58
N THR A 55 -14.65 2.43 12.10
CA THR A 55 -14.70 1.32 13.08
C THR A 55 -15.35 1.76 14.38
N ILE A 56 -14.99 2.93 14.90
CA ILE A 56 -15.60 3.47 16.13
C ILE A 56 -17.11 3.68 15.94
N ILE A 57 -17.50 4.26 14.79
CA ILE A 57 -18.92 4.45 14.44
C ILE A 57 -19.63 3.09 14.32
N ALA A 58 -19.01 2.09 13.70
CA ALA A 58 -19.57 0.75 13.56
C ALA A 58 -19.83 0.10 14.94
N VAL A 59 -18.86 0.18 15.85
CA VAL A 59 -19.01 -0.34 17.23
C VAL A 59 -20.14 0.37 17.97
N PHE A 60 -20.23 1.70 17.84
CA PHE A 60 -21.32 2.47 18.44
C PHE A 60 -22.69 2.10 17.85
N ALA A 61 -22.77 1.92 16.53
CA ALA A 61 -23.99 1.53 15.85
C ALA A 61 -24.46 0.13 16.27
N ILE A 62 -23.55 -0.83 16.41
CA ILE A 62 -23.84 -2.17 16.91
C ILE A 62 -24.33 -2.11 18.36
N TRP A 63 -23.68 -1.31 19.21
CA TRP A 63 -24.11 -1.15 20.60
C TRP A 63 -25.53 -0.56 20.69
N LYS A 64 -25.83 0.46 19.88
CA LYS A 64 -27.18 1.04 19.80
C LYS A 64 -28.22 0.10 19.20
N PHE A 65 -27.83 -0.75 18.26
CA PHE A 65 -28.71 -1.79 17.71
C PHE A 65 -29.20 -2.75 18.79
N VAL A 66 -28.36 -3.12 19.77
CA VAL A 66 -28.73 -4.06 20.84
C VAL A 66 -29.46 -3.37 22.01
N THR A 67 -29.26 -2.07 22.20
CA THR A 67 -29.77 -1.34 23.38
C THR A 67 -31.13 -0.67 23.16
N VAL A 68 -31.61 -0.57 21.92
CA VAL A 68 -32.84 0.16 21.59
C VAL A 68 -34.03 -0.79 21.46
N ASP A 69 -35.12 -0.49 22.18
CA ASP A 69 -36.34 -1.31 22.20
C ASP A 69 -37.29 -1.05 21.02
N ASP A 70 -37.08 0.04 20.28
CA ASP A 70 -37.92 0.44 19.15
C ASP A 70 -37.42 -0.15 17.81
N VAL A 71 -38.26 -0.95 17.15
CA VAL A 71 -37.92 -1.65 15.89
C VAL A 71 -37.49 -0.70 14.75
N PRO A 72 -38.20 0.42 14.47
CA PRO A 72 -37.73 1.43 13.51
C PRO A 72 -36.34 1.97 13.81
N SER A 73 -36.06 2.26 15.07
CA SER A 73 -34.76 2.77 15.51
C SER A 73 -33.66 1.71 15.40
N MET A 74 -33.97 0.45 15.74
CA MET A 74 -33.10 -0.70 15.55
C MET A 74 -32.66 -0.84 14.09
N LEU A 75 -33.61 -0.73 13.14
CA LEU A 75 -33.33 -0.83 11.70
C LEU A 75 -32.41 0.29 11.19
N ARG A 76 -32.53 1.52 11.72
CA ARG A 76 -31.64 2.64 11.37
C ARG A 76 -30.20 2.37 11.80
N TRP A 77 -30.00 1.87 13.02
CA TRP A 77 -28.67 1.51 13.53
C TRP A 77 -28.08 0.30 12.79
N ALA A 78 -28.92 -0.67 12.40
CA ALA A 78 -28.51 -1.78 11.54
C ALA A 78 -28.01 -1.29 10.17
N GLY A 79 -28.76 -0.38 9.53
CA GLY A 79 -28.36 0.23 8.26
C GLY A 79 -27.03 0.98 8.39
N LEU A 80 -26.83 1.73 9.48
CA LEU A 80 -25.58 2.43 9.74
C LEU A 80 -24.40 1.46 9.95
N ALA A 81 -24.60 0.40 10.73
CA ALA A 81 -23.59 -0.65 10.94
C ALA A 81 -23.23 -1.35 9.62
N TRP A 82 -24.22 -1.59 8.75
CA TRP A 82 -24.01 -2.19 7.44
C TRP A 82 -23.18 -1.30 6.51
N ILE A 83 -23.53 -0.01 6.40
CA ILE A 83 -22.82 0.97 5.56
C ILE A 83 -21.36 1.14 6.02
N THR A 84 -21.15 1.24 7.33
CA THR A 84 -19.80 1.37 7.91
C THR A 84 -18.99 0.08 7.70
N GLY A 85 -19.63 -1.09 7.79
CA GLY A 85 -19.01 -2.38 7.47
C GLY A 85 -18.56 -2.49 6.00
N ILE A 86 -19.43 -2.12 5.05
CA ILE A 86 -19.09 -2.10 3.61
C ILE A 86 -17.94 -1.12 3.35
N SER A 87 -18.03 0.08 3.94
CA SER A 87 -16.99 1.10 3.79
C SER A 87 -15.62 0.57 4.24
N GLN A 88 -15.57 -0.18 5.35
CA GLN A 88 -14.33 -0.78 5.84
C GLN A 88 -13.79 -1.90 4.92
N MET A 89 -14.69 -2.70 4.33
CA MET A 89 -14.31 -3.69 3.32
C MET A 89 -13.70 -3.03 2.08
N MET A 90 -14.31 -1.93 1.60
CA MET A 90 -13.80 -1.17 0.45
C MET A 90 -12.42 -0.56 0.71
N ILE A 91 -12.18 -0.01 1.91
CA ILE A 91 -10.86 0.53 2.28
C ILE A 91 -9.77 -0.55 2.25
N LYS A 92 -10.08 -1.77 2.72
CA LYS A 92 -9.13 -2.90 2.67
C LYS A 92 -8.84 -3.33 1.24
N LEU A 93 -9.88 -3.48 0.42
CA LEU A 93 -9.72 -3.85 -1.00
C LEU A 93 -8.87 -2.84 -1.75
N TRP A 94 -9.14 -1.55 -1.57
CA TRP A 94 -8.34 -0.48 -2.16
C TRP A 94 -6.87 -0.55 -1.72
N SER A 95 -6.61 -0.82 -0.43
CA SER A 95 -5.25 -0.95 0.10
C SER A 95 -4.51 -2.15 -0.53
N TRP A 96 -5.19 -3.26 -0.76
CA TRP A 96 -4.65 -4.43 -1.45
C TRP A 96 -4.34 -4.14 -2.92
N MET A 97 -5.28 -3.53 -3.66
CA MET A 97 -5.03 -3.13 -5.06
C MET A 97 -3.81 -2.22 -5.18
N ARG A 98 -3.61 -1.36 -4.18
CA ARG A 98 -2.46 -0.47 -4.15
C ARG A 98 -1.13 -1.19 -3.87
N MET A 99 -1.13 -2.26 -3.07
CA MET A 99 0.04 -3.13 -2.94
C MET A 99 0.37 -3.83 -4.24
N GLU A 100 -0.61 -4.40 -4.92
CA GLU A 100 -0.41 -5.04 -6.23
C GLU A 100 0.15 -4.04 -7.25
N THR A 101 -0.41 -2.83 -7.31
CA THR A 101 0.09 -1.76 -8.19
C THR A 101 1.55 -1.40 -7.88
N ASN A 102 1.91 -1.29 -6.60
CA ASN A 102 3.30 -1.03 -6.19
C ASN A 102 4.24 -2.19 -6.56
N ARG A 103 3.77 -3.44 -6.46
CA ARG A 103 4.52 -4.63 -6.86
C ARG A 103 4.80 -4.63 -8.36
N THR A 104 3.77 -4.38 -9.18
CA THR A 104 3.91 -4.25 -10.64
C THR A 104 4.87 -3.12 -11.02
N LEU A 105 4.77 -1.94 -10.38
CA LEU A 105 5.69 -0.83 -10.64
C LEU A 105 7.15 -1.17 -10.30
N ARG A 106 7.38 -1.97 -9.25
CA ARG A 106 8.73 -2.45 -8.88
C ARG A 106 9.28 -3.40 -9.92
N GLU A 107 8.46 -4.33 -10.40
CA GLU A 107 8.84 -5.28 -11.46
C GLU A 107 9.15 -4.56 -12.78
N ILE A 108 8.36 -3.55 -13.17
CA ILE A 108 8.63 -2.72 -14.35
C ILE A 108 9.98 -2.02 -14.24
N LYS A 109 10.28 -1.37 -13.11
CA LYS A 109 11.57 -0.71 -12.89
C LYS A 109 12.75 -1.69 -12.94
N ARG A 110 12.55 -2.91 -12.43
CA ARG A 110 13.56 -3.98 -12.51
C ARG A 110 13.83 -4.36 -13.97
N LEU A 111 12.80 -4.45 -14.80
CA LEU A 111 12.95 -4.70 -16.24
C LEU A 111 13.62 -3.52 -16.96
N GLU A 112 13.22 -2.28 -16.68
CA GLU A 112 13.86 -1.07 -17.23
C GLU A 112 15.36 -1.06 -16.94
N LEU A 113 15.76 -1.38 -15.71
CA LEU A 113 17.17 -1.42 -15.31
C LEU A 113 17.94 -2.57 -15.99
N GLN A 114 17.31 -3.73 -16.19
CA GLN A 114 17.91 -4.83 -16.96
C GLN A 114 18.11 -4.44 -18.43
N ILE A 115 17.14 -3.78 -19.06
CA ILE A 115 17.26 -3.30 -20.45
C ILE A 115 18.35 -2.24 -20.56
N ALA A 116 18.43 -1.31 -19.59
CA ALA A 116 19.49 -0.30 -19.56
C ALA A 116 20.88 -0.95 -19.48
N ARG A 117 21.06 -1.99 -18.66
CA ARG A 117 22.32 -2.76 -18.59
C ARG A 117 22.65 -3.47 -19.91
N MET A 118 21.67 -4.03 -20.61
CA MET A 118 21.89 -4.68 -21.90
C MET A 118 22.32 -3.70 -23.00
N ASN A 119 21.79 -2.46 -22.97
CA ASN A 119 22.16 -1.43 -23.95
C ASN A 119 23.48 -0.71 -23.62
N ALA A 120 23.98 -0.83 -22.39
CA ALA A 120 25.25 -0.24 -21.96
C ALA A 120 26.47 -1.15 -22.23
N GLN A 121 26.25 -2.40 -22.65
CA GLN A 121 27.26 -3.32 -23.18
C GLN A 121 27.49 -3.08 -24.67
#